data_AF-A0A7K2LX44-F1
#
_entry.id   AF-A0A7K2LX44-F1
#
_cell.length_a   1.000
_cell.length_b   1.000
_cell.length_c   1.000
_cell.angle_alpha   90.00
_cell.angle_beta   90.00
_cell.angle_gamma   90.00
#
_symmetry.space_group_name_H-M   'P 1'
#
loop_
_entity.id
_entity.type
_entity.pdbx_description
1 polymer ?
#
loop_
_entity_poly.entity_id
_entity_poly.type
_entity_poly.pdbx_seq_one_letter_code
_entity_poly.pdbx_strand_id
1 'polypeptide(L)' 'MRTAYSVETVRTAERALMARLPDGALMQRAAAGLAAACADLLGGVYGRRVVLLVGSGDNGGDALYAG' A
#
# COMPACT_ATOMS: atom_id res chain seq x y z
N MET A 1 20.01 -9.47 -6.52
CA MET A 1 20.04 -8.19 -7.26
C MET A 1 18.66 -7.54 -7.14
N ARG A 2 18.56 -6.24 -6.84
CA ARG A 2 17.26 -5.54 -6.80
C ARG A 2 17.10 -4.72 -8.09
N THR A 3 16.00 -4.93 -8.80
CA THR A 3 15.63 -4.18 -10.01
C THR A 3 14.67 -3.07 -9.61
N ALA A 4 14.87 -1.86 -10.14
CA ALA A 4 13.95 -0.74 -9.99
C ALA A 4 13.30 -0.41 -11.33
N TYR A 5 12.08 0.12 -11.30
CA TYR A 5 11.33 0.54 -12.48
C TYR A 5 11.12 2.06 -12.46
N SER A 6 11.01 2.67 -13.65
CA SER A 6 10.61 4.07 -13.76
C SER A 6 9.18 4.26 -13.23
N VAL A 7 8.89 5.44 -12.69
CA VAL A 7 7.54 5.80 -12.23
C VAL A 7 6.52 5.61 -13.34
N GLU A 8 6.85 6.03 -14.57
CA GLU A 8 5.97 5.87 -15.73
C GLU A 8 5.59 4.41 -16.00
N THR A 9 6.57 3.49 -15.92
CA THR A 9 6.33 2.05 -16.08
C THR A 9 5.35 1.54 -15.02
N VAL A 10 5.57 1.92 -13.76
CA VAL A 10 4.70 1.52 -12.64
C VAL A 10 3.29 2.06 -12.83
N ARG A 11 3.14 3.36 -13.10
CA ARG A 11 1.83 4.01 -13.30
C ARG A 11 1.07 3.42 -14.49
N THR A 12 1.77 3.03 -15.55
CA THR A 12 1.15 2.38 -16.71
C THR A 12 0.63 0.98 -16.36
N ALA A 13 1.41 0.20 -15.61
CA ALA A 13 0.98 -1.12 -15.13
C ALA A 13 -0.20 -1.03 -14.15
N GLU A 14 -0.16 -0.07 -13.21
CA GLU A 14 -1.26 0.18 -12.26
C GLU A 14 -2.56 0.50 -12.98
N ARG A 15 -2.55 1.45 -13.94
CA ARG A 15 -3.74 1.80 -14.72
C ARG A 15 -4.31 0.60 -15.49
N ALA A 16 -3.45 -0.19 -16.13
CA ALA A 16 -3.87 -1.37 -16.87
C ALA A 16 -4.53 -2.43 -15.97
N LEU A 17 -4.04 -2.58 -14.74
CA LEU A 17 -4.60 -3.51 -13.77
C LEU A 17 -5.89 -2.99 -13.13
N MET A 18 -5.94 -1.71 -12.75
CA MET A 18 -7.13 -1.06 -12.20
C MET A 18 -8.33 -1.18 -13.13
N ALA A 19 -8.13 -1.05 -14.45
CA ALA A 19 -9.19 -1.21 -15.45
C ALA A 19 -9.85 -2.61 -15.46
N ARG A 20 -9.26 -3.59 -14.78
CA ARG A 20 -9.71 -5.00 -14.74
C ARG A 20 -10.15 -5.46 -13.36
N LEU A 21 -10.06 -4.60 -12.36
CA LEU A 21 -10.39 -4.92 -10.96
C LEU A 21 -11.59 -4.09 -10.51
N PRO A 22 -12.33 -4.55 -9.48
CA PRO A 22 -13.27 -3.69 -8.79
C PRO A 22 -12.59 -2.42 -8.26
N ASP A 23 -13.33 -1.32 -8.22
CA ASP A 23 -12.83 -0.06 -7.70
C ASP A 23 -12.25 -0.23 -6.29
N GLY A 24 -11.09 0.37 -6.05
CA GLY A 24 -10.39 0.30 -4.76
C GLY A 24 -9.65 -1.02 -4.47
N ALA A 25 -9.86 -2.09 -5.25
CA ALA A 25 -9.23 -3.39 -4.97
C ALA A 25 -7.69 -3.34 -5.00
N LEU A 26 -7.09 -2.52 -5.86
CA LEU A 26 -5.63 -2.38 -5.92
C LEU A 26 -5.08 -1.69 -4.66
N MET A 27 -5.74 -0.62 -4.19
CA MET A 27 -5.39 0.09 -2.95
C MET A 27 -5.56 -0.81 -1.72
N GLN A 28 -6.65 -1.58 -1.65
CA GLN A 28 -6.83 -2.54 -0.55
C GLN A 28 -5.71 -3.58 -0.48
N ARG A 29 -5.22 -4.07 -1.63
CA ARG A 29 -4.08 -4.98 -1.68
C ARG A 29 -2.79 -4.31 -1.23
N ALA A 30 -2.56 -3.06 -1.65
CA ALA A 30 -1.40 -2.28 -1.24
C ALA A 30 -1.41 -2.04 0.29
N ALA A 31 -2.55 -1.61 0.84
CA ALA A 31 -2.75 -1.40 2.27
C ALA A 31 -2.54 -2.68 3.09
N ALA A 32 -3.06 -3.82 2.63
CA ALA A 32 -2.83 -5.12 3.30
C ALA A 32 -1.34 -5.50 3.30
N GLY A 33 -0.63 -5.27 2.18
CA GLY A 33 0.81 -5.48 2.11
C GLY A 33 1.60 -4.56 3.04
N LEU A 34 1.19 -3.29 3.14
CA LEU A 34 1.77 -2.31 4.06
C LEU A 34 1.57 -2.75 5.53
N ALA A 35 0.35 -3.13 5.90
CA ALA A 35 0.04 -3.61 7.25
C ALA A 35 0.85 -4.85 7.63
N ALA A 36 0.98 -5.82 6.70
CA ALA A 36 1.79 -7.02 6.91
C ALA A 36 3.27 -6.69 7.12
N ALA A 37 3.85 -5.82 6.27
CA ALA A 37 5.25 -5.40 6.42
C ALA A 37 5.49 -4.65 7.74
N CYS A 38 4.54 -3.81 8.17
CA CYS A 38 4.60 -3.15 9.48
C CYS A 38 4.51 -4.15 10.64
N ALA A 39 3.61 -5.15 10.55
CA ALA A 39 3.48 -6.20 11.55
C ALA A 39 4.78 -7.01 11.70
N ASP A 40 5.42 -7.37 10.58
CA ASP A 40 6.71 -8.05 10.56
C ASP A 40 7.81 -7.19 11.21
N LEU A 41 7.87 -5.91 10.88
CA LEU A 41 8.83 -4.97 11.46
C LEU A 41 8.65 -4.81 12.98
N LEU A 42 7.40 -4.83 13.47
CA LEU A 42 7.07 -4.70 14.88
C LEU A 42 7.18 -6.03 15.66
N GLY A 43 7.35 -7.16 14.96
CA GLY A 43 7.33 -8.51 15.53
C GLY A 43 5.97 -8.91 16.09
N GLY A 44 4.88 -8.30 15.60
CA GLY A 44 3.50 -8.47 16.09
C GLY A 44 2.81 -7.15 16.44
N VAL A 45 1.48 -7.15 16.41
CA VAL A 45 0.66 -5.93 16.48
C VAL A 45 -0.05 -5.72 17.81
N TYR A 46 -0.31 -6.78 18.58
CA TYR A 46 -1.05 -6.68 19.84
C TYR A 46 -0.30 -5.80 20.86
N GLY A 47 -1.02 -4.83 21.45
CA GLY A 47 -0.46 -3.89 22.43
C GLY A 47 0.48 -2.84 21.84
N ARG A 48 0.67 -2.79 20.51
CA ARG A 48 1.47 -1.74 19.86
C ARG A 48 0.63 -0.48 19.65
N ARG A 49 1.32 0.67 19.66
CA ARG A 49 0.73 1.97 19.27
C ARG A 49 1.44 2.45 18.03
N VAL A 50 0.68 2.72 16.98
CA VAL A 50 1.18 3.22 15.69
C VAL A 50 0.47 4.53 15.39
N VAL A 51 1.20 5.51 14.89
CA VAL A 51 0.66 6.78 14.41
C VAL A 51 0.61 6.73 12.89
N LEU A 52 -0.55 7.01 12.30
CA LEU A 52 -0.71 7.13 10.86
C LEU A 52 -0.55 8.59 10.44
N LEU A 53 0.36 8.84 9.49
CA LEU A 53 0.52 10.16 8.85
C LEU A 53 -0.11 10.10 7.47
N VAL A 54 -1.36 10.54 7.38
CA VAL A 54 -2.21 10.36 6.20
C VAL A 54 -2.21 11.62 5.33
N GLY A 55 -1.66 11.49 4.12
CA GLY A 55 -1.73 12.53 3.08
C GLY A 55 -3.03 12.47 2.26
N SER A 56 -3.24 13.44 1.37
CA SER A 56 -4.45 13.51 0.54
C SER A 56 -4.41 12.70 -0.76
N GLY A 57 -3.31 12.00 -1.05
CA GLY A 57 -3.13 11.19 -2.26
C GLY A 57 -3.23 9.69 -2.00
N ASP A 58 -3.00 8.88 -3.05
CA ASP A 58 -3.13 7.41 -2.99
C ASP A 58 -2.33 6.77 -1.85
N ASN A 59 -1.09 7.20 -1.63
CA ASN A 59 -0.26 6.70 -0.53
C ASN A 59 -0.86 7.00 0.86
N GLY A 60 -1.59 8.12 0.97
CA GLY A 60 -2.34 8.44 2.19
C GLY A 60 -3.53 7.51 2.35
N GLY A 61 -4.21 7.17 1.25
CA GLY A 61 -5.21 6.11 1.21
C GLY A 61 -4.65 4.79 1.72
N ASP A 62 -3.50 4.33 1.19
CA ASP A 62 -2.85 3.10 1.65
C ASP A 62 -2.59 3.12 3.17
N ALA A 63 -2.05 4.22 3.68
CA ALA A 63 -1.79 4.39 5.12
C ALA A 63 -3.09 4.38 5.95
N LEU A 64 -4.16 5.01 5.45
CA LEU A 64 -5.46 5.05 6.12
C LEU A 64 -6.15 3.67 6.13
N TYR A 65 -6.03 2.89 5.06
CA TYR A 65 -6.61 1.54 4.99
C TYR A 65 -5.78 0.48 5.72
N ALA A 66 -4.49 0.72 5.95
CA ALA A 66 -3.58 -0.25 6.57
C ALA A 66 -3.66 -0.29 8.11
N GLY A 67 -4.14 0.77 8.76
CA GLY A 67 -4.25 0.85 10.22
C GLY A 67 -5.69 1.00 10.68
#